data_AF-W1F355-F1
#
_entry.id   AF-W1F355-F1
#
_cell.length_a   1.000
_cell.length_b   1.000
_cell.length_c   1.000
_cell.angle_alpha   90.00
_cell.angle_beta   90.00
_cell.angle_gamma   90.00
#
_symmetry.space_group_name_H-M   'P 1'
#
loop_
_entity.id
_entity.type
_entity.pdbx_description
1 polymer ?
#
loop_
_entity_poly.entity_id
_entity_poly.type
_entity_poly.pdbx_seq_one_letter_code
_entity_poly.pdbx_strand_id
1 'polypeptide(L)'
;MRHKVVATLELQRRPQLEGVLVRKFWEDSDVAQIEGIVVDGTVRDVGLATFVYETVASKAGVVLLSDNEQYEGGKALWQHIARRSSELKVFILDTDAAQYYPFDGERVCYDGVSIPESEIWSEHPDRSKHGVVLVAESIIGNAA
;
A
#
# COMPACT_ATOMS: atom_id res chain seq x y z
N MET A 1 16.81 -22.90 21.21
CA MET A 1 17.00 -22.66 19.76
C MET A 1 16.51 -21.25 19.47
N ARG A 2 17.33 -20.37 18.91
CA ARG A 2 16.94 -18.96 18.62
C ARG A 2 16.37 -18.93 17.21
N HIS A 3 15.14 -18.48 17.03
CA HIS A 3 14.55 -18.35 15.70
C HIS A 3 15.33 -17.31 14.90
N LYS A 4 15.67 -17.62 13.64
CA LYS A 4 16.24 -16.64 12.71
C LYS A 4 15.09 -15.86 12.08
N VAL A 5 15.05 -14.55 12.31
CA VAL A 5 14.10 -13.65 11.63
C VAL A 5 14.63 -13.39 10.22
N VAL A 6 13.84 -13.71 9.21
CA VAL A 6 14.20 -13.55 7.78
C VAL A 6 13.44 -12.42 7.09
N ALA A 7 12.33 -11.98 7.69
CA ALA A 7 11.62 -10.77 7.30
C ALA A 7 10.90 -10.16 8.51
N THR A 8 10.80 -8.84 8.54
CA THR A 8 10.03 -8.05 9.50
C THR A 8 9.22 -7.02 8.74
N LEU A 9 7.91 -7.00 9.01
CA LEU A 9 6.99 -5.98 8.51
C LEU A 9 6.53 -5.15 9.69
N GLU A 10 6.70 -3.83 9.58
CA GLU A 10 6.24 -2.86 10.57
C GLU A 10 4.93 -2.25 10.09
N LEU A 11 3.88 -2.49 10.88
CA LEU A 11 2.53 -2.02 10.62
C LEU A 11 2.12 -1.02 11.70
N GLN A 12 1.67 0.14 11.27
CA GLN A 12 0.98 1.08 12.14
C GLN A 12 -0.51 1.03 11.85
N ARG A 13 -1.30 0.61 12.85
CA ARG A 13 -2.76 0.68 12.76
C ARG A 13 -3.17 2.15 12.73
N ARG A 14 -3.90 2.55 11.70
CA ARG A 14 -4.39 3.92 11.54
C ARG A 14 -5.92 3.91 11.68
N PRO A 15 -6.47 3.98 12.91
CA PRO A 15 -7.91 4.03 13.11
C PRO A 15 -8.54 5.32 12.57
N GLN A 16 -7.73 6.35 12.35
CA GLN A 16 -8.11 7.66 11.83
C GLN A 16 -7.00 8.15 10.90
N LEU A 17 -7.28 8.20 9.59
CA LEU A 17 -6.50 9.05 8.69
C LEU A 17 -6.89 10.49 9.06
N GLU A 18 -6.00 11.21 9.76
CA GLU A 18 -6.27 12.58 10.20
C GLU A 18 -6.56 13.46 8.98
N GLY A 19 -7.68 14.20 9.02
CA GLY A 19 -8.03 15.19 7.99
C GLY A 19 -9.13 14.78 6.99
N VAL A 20 -9.69 13.56 7.04
CA VAL A 20 -10.43 13.03 5.87
C VAL A 20 -11.88 12.61 6.12
N LEU A 21 -12.76 12.98 5.17
CA LEU A 21 -14.14 12.47 4.96
C LEU A 21 -14.25 10.94 4.70
N VAL A 22 -13.12 10.25 4.61
CA VAL A 22 -12.92 8.82 4.34
C VAL A 22 -13.40 7.94 5.50
N ARG A 23 -13.76 8.52 6.66
CA ARG A 23 -14.37 7.78 7.79
C ARG A 23 -15.48 6.84 7.34
N LYS A 24 -16.40 7.27 6.46
CA LYS A 24 -17.49 6.42 5.97
C LYS A 24 -17.05 5.29 5.03
N PHE A 25 -15.88 5.37 4.42
CA PHE A 25 -15.40 4.37 3.46
C PHE A 25 -14.70 3.19 4.15
N TRP A 26 -14.05 3.43 5.29
CA TRP A 26 -13.29 2.41 6.04
C TRP A 26 -13.80 2.17 7.47
N GLU A 27 -14.97 2.70 7.83
CA GLU A 27 -15.57 2.52 9.16
C GLU A 27 -15.69 1.03 9.56
N ASP A 28 -15.82 0.13 8.57
CA ASP A 28 -15.91 -1.33 8.75
C ASP A 28 -14.65 -2.11 8.30
N SER A 29 -13.53 -1.45 7.96
CA SER A 29 -12.31 -2.10 7.45
C SER A 29 -11.12 -1.96 8.41
N ASP A 30 -10.32 -3.03 8.58
CA ASP A 30 -9.08 -2.94 9.34
C ASP A 30 -7.96 -2.39 8.45
N VAL A 31 -7.51 -1.17 8.74
CA VAL A 31 -6.52 -0.45 7.93
C VAL A 31 -5.18 -0.38 8.66
N ALA A 32 -4.12 -0.78 7.97
CA ALA A 32 -2.76 -0.66 8.47
C ALA A 32 -1.86 0.04 7.44
N GLN A 33 -1.15 1.05 7.91
CA GLN A 33 -0.07 1.67 7.16
C GLN A 33 1.20 0.86 7.34
N ILE A 34 1.93 0.68 6.24
CA ILE A 34 3.23 0.02 6.27
C ILE A 34 4.31 1.08 6.46
N GLU A 35 4.96 1.03 7.61
CA GLU A 35 6.06 1.94 7.96
C GLU A 35 7.39 1.40 7.39
N GLY A 36 7.52 0.08 7.25
CA GLY A 36 8.69 -0.52 6.62
C GLY A 36 8.64 -2.04 6.53
N ILE A 37 9.39 -2.58 5.57
CA ILE A 37 9.70 -4.00 5.47
C ILE A 37 11.20 -4.21 5.38
N VAL A 38 11.72 -5.09 6.22
CA VAL A 38 13.12 -5.52 6.21
C VAL A 38 13.16 -6.99 5.89
N VAL A 39 13.90 -7.36 4.83
CA VAL A 39 14.12 -8.75 4.42
C VAL A 39 15.61 -9.04 4.50
N ASP A 40 15.97 -10.20 5.03
CA ASP A 40 17.35 -10.68 5.03
C ASP A 40 17.88 -10.72 3.59
N GLY A 41 19.04 -10.09 3.34
CA GLY A 41 19.61 -9.96 2.01
C GLY A 41 19.83 -11.29 1.28
N THR A 42 19.99 -12.38 2.03
CA THR A 42 20.17 -13.74 1.47
C THR A 42 18.89 -14.31 0.84
N VAL A 43 17.73 -13.73 1.13
CA VAL A 43 16.41 -14.16 0.62
C VAL A 43 15.63 -13.01 -0.04
N ARG A 44 16.29 -11.89 -0.36
CA ARG A 44 15.64 -10.71 -0.95
C ARG A 44 15.02 -11.00 -2.33
N ASP A 45 15.68 -11.83 -3.13
CA ASP A 45 15.30 -12.09 -4.52
C ASP A 45 14.21 -13.18 -4.68
N VAL A 46 13.74 -13.78 -3.58
CA VAL A 46 12.71 -14.85 -3.63
C VAL A 46 11.28 -14.31 -3.50
N GLY A 47 11.09 -12.99 -3.54
CA GLY A 47 9.77 -12.36 -3.45
C GLY A 47 9.14 -12.41 -2.06
N LEU A 48 9.94 -12.63 -1.01
CA LEU A 48 9.44 -12.77 0.37
C LEU A 48 8.68 -11.50 0.84
N ALA A 49 9.12 -10.32 0.42
CA ALA A 49 8.41 -9.07 0.73
C ALA A 49 6.99 -9.06 0.17
N THR A 50 6.84 -9.38 -1.11
CA THR A 50 5.55 -9.51 -1.80
C THR A 50 4.65 -10.53 -1.08
N PHE A 51 5.19 -11.71 -0.78
CA PHE A 51 4.44 -12.77 -0.10
C PHE A 51 3.90 -12.34 1.27
N VAL A 52 4.70 -11.58 2.04
CA VAL A 52 4.30 -11.06 3.35
C VAL A 52 3.16 -10.05 3.19
N TYR A 53 3.24 -9.15 2.20
CA TYR A 53 2.16 -8.19 1.91
C TYR A 53 0.87 -8.90 1.52
N GLU A 54 0.95 -9.82 0.56
CA GLU A 54 -0.19 -10.63 0.11
C GLU A 54 -0.83 -11.37 1.28
N THR A 55 -0.02 -12.03 2.10
CA THR A 55 -0.51 -12.79 3.26
C THR A 55 -1.23 -11.90 4.27
N VAL A 56 -0.70 -10.72 4.59
CA VAL A 56 -1.35 -9.81 5.56
C VAL A 56 -2.66 -9.30 4.98
N ALA A 57 -2.67 -8.84 3.73
CA ALA A 57 -3.88 -8.29 3.14
C ALA A 57 -4.96 -9.36 2.90
N SER A 58 -4.60 -10.54 2.39
CA SER A 58 -5.57 -11.58 2.04
C SER A 58 -6.01 -12.42 3.24
N LYS A 59 -5.11 -12.76 4.18
CA LYS A 59 -5.44 -13.66 5.30
C LYS A 59 -5.80 -12.94 6.59
N ALA A 60 -5.24 -11.76 6.84
CA ALA A 60 -5.61 -10.97 8.01
C ALA A 60 -6.72 -9.95 7.69
N GLY A 61 -7.14 -9.84 6.41
CA GLY A 61 -8.23 -8.95 5.99
C GLY A 61 -7.89 -7.46 6.13
N VAL A 62 -6.59 -7.14 6.07
CA VAL A 62 -6.07 -5.79 6.33
C VAL A 62 -5.86 -5.03 5.03
N VAL A 63 -6.38 -3.82 4.95
CA VAL A 63 -6.06 -2.89 3.86
C VAL A 63 -4.70 -2.28 4.13
N LEU A 64 -3.78 -2.42 3.17
CA LEU A 64 -2.42 -1.93 3.30
C LEU A 64 -2.28 -0.56 2.64
N LEU A 65 -1.68 0.38 3.37
CA LEU A 65 -1.39 1.73 2.88
C LEU A 65 0.11 1.98 2.78
N SER A 66 0.51 2.74 1.76
CA SER A 66 1.86 3.29 1.63
C SER A 66 1.80 4.76 1.23
N ASP A 67 2.55 5.58 1.95
CA ASP A 67 2.68 7.01 1.71
C ASP A 67 3.90 7.34 0.84
N ASN A 68 4.15 8.64 0.69
CA ASN A 68 5.24 9.19 -0.12
C ASN A 68 6.64 9.08 0.50
N GLU A 69 6.79 8.61 1.74
CA GLU A 69 8.09 8.55 2.41
C GLU A 69 8.87 7.26 2.07
N GLN A 70 8.35 6.45 1.13
CA GLN A 70 9.04 5.26 0.65
C GLN A 70 10.31 5.59 -0.14
N TYR A 71 11.40 4.91 0.23
CA TYR A 71 12.62 4.85 -0.55
C TYR A 71 12.41 4.07 -1.87
N GLU A 72 13.33 4.17 -2.83
CA GLU A 72 13.20 3.56 -4.18
C GLU A 72 12.79 2.08 -4.17
N GLY A 73 13.31 1.31 -3.21
CA GLY A 73 12.97 -0.10 -3.04
C GLY A 73 11.51 -0.35 -2.64
N GLY A 74 10.92 0.53 -1.84
CA GLY A 74 9.49 0.49 -1.50
C GLY A 74 8.63 0.78 -2.72
N LYS A 75 8.97 1.81 -3.50
CA LYS A 75 8.28 2.13 -4.76
C LYS A 75 8.34 0.97 -5.75
N ALA A 76 9.51 0.38 -5.93
CA ALA A 76 9.70 -0.78 -6.81
C ALA A 76 8.88 -2.01 -6.35
N LEU A 77 8.75 -2.24 -5.03
CA LEU A 77 7.92 -3.30 -4.49
C LEU A 77 6.43 -3.07 -4.80
N TRP A 78 5.92 -1.85 -4.60
CA TRP A 78 4.53 -1.53 -4.91
C TRP A 78 4.21 -1.64 -6.40
N GLN A 79 5.10 -1.18 -7.27
CA GLN A 79 4.99 -1.42 -8.71
C GLN A 79 5.01 -2.91 -9.05
N HIS A 80 5.85 -3.70 -8.38
CA HIS A 80 5.90 -5.14 -8.57
C HIS A 80 4.58 -5.82 -8.16
N ILE A 81 4.03 -5.46 -6.99
CA ILE A 81 2.73 -5.94 -6.51
C ILE A 81 1.64 -5.59 -7.52
N ALA A 82 1.54 -4.31 -7.90
CA ALA A 82 0.55 -3.81 -8.86
C ALA A 82 0.59 -4.56 -10.21
N ARG A 83 1.79 -4.95 -10.68
CA ARG A 83 1.98 -5.63 -11.97
C ARG A 83 1.75 -7.13 -11.91
N ARG A 84 2.10 -7.78 -10.78
CA ARG A 84 2.30 -9.24 -10.75
C ARG A 84 1.46 -9.98 -9.73
N SER A 85 0.95 -9.28 -8.71
CA SER A 85 0.14 -9.94 -7.69
C SER A 85 -1.15 -10.45 -8.30
N SER A 86 -1.46 -11.72 -8.04
CA SER A 86 -2.77 -12.30 -8.34
C SER A 86 -3.71 -12.24 -7.14
N GLU A 87 -3.25 -11.75 -5.99
CA GLU A 87 -4.01 -11.66 -4.74
C GLU A 87 -4.43 -10.23 -4.42
N LEU A 88 -3.67 -9.23 -4.86
CA LEU A 88 -3.90 -7.83 -4.51
C LEU A 88 -4.23 -6.96 -5.72
N LYS A 89 -5.12 -6.00 -5.51
CA LYS A 89 -5.28 -4.84 -6.38
C LYS A 89 -4.73 -3.61 -5.69
N VAL A 90 -4.05 -2.77 -6.47
CA VAL A 90 -3.48 -1.51 -5.98
C VAL A 90 -4.28 -0.36 -6.53
N PHE A 91 -4.61 0.62 -5.69
CA PHE A 91 -5.30 1.84 -6.05
C PHE A 91 -4.51 3.05 -5.54
N ILE A 92 -4.80 4.23 -6.09
CA ILE A 92 -4.23 5.50 -5.64
C ILE A 92 -5.36 6.32 -5.03
N LEU A 93 -5.17 6.76 -3.79
CA LEU A 93 -6.13 7.55 -3.03
C LEU A 93 -5.48 8.88 -2.64
N ASP A 94 -6.12 9.98 -2.99
CA ASP A 94 -5.85 11.26 -2.36
C ASP A 94 -6.63 11.30 -1.04
N THR A 95 -5.90 11.21 0.07
CA THR A 95 -6.50 11.26 1.39
C THR A 95 -6.98 12.66 1.73
N ASP A 96 -6.44 13.75 1.22
CA ASP A 96 -6.96 15.09 1.54
C ASP A 96 -8.31 15.33 0.85
N ALA A 97 -8.43 14.88 -0.40
CA ALA A 97 -9.65 15.02 -1.21
C ALA A 97 -10.68 13.90 -1.00
N ALA A 98 -10.30 12.78 -0.36
CA ALA A 98 -11.12 11.58 -0.22
C ALA A 98 -11.55 10.96 -1.58
N GLN A 99 -10.66 11.01 -2.58
CA GLN A 99 -10.97 10.58 -3.94
C GLN A 99 -9.90 9.62 -4.48
N TYR A 100 -10.34 8.57 -5.17
CA TYR A 100 -9.44 7.69 -5.91
C TYR A 100 -9.09 8.30 -7.26
N TYR A 101 -7.86 8.06 -7.72
CA TYR A 101 -7.45 8.40 -9.08
C TYR A 101 -8.36 7.71 -10.12
N PRO A 102 -8.81 8.40 -11.19
CA PRO A 102 -8.36 9.72 -11.67
C PRO A 102 -9.10 10.93 -11.08
N PHE A 103 -9.76 10.76 -9.94
CA PHE A 103 -10.47 11.81 -9.19
C PHE A 103 -11.74 12.33 -9.87
N ASP A 104 -12.32 11.52 -10.76
CA ASP A 104 -13.58 11.79 -11.47
C ASP A 104 -14.79 11.01 -10.89
N GLY A 105 -14.56 10.19 -9.87
CA GLY A 105 -15.59 9.34 -9.24
C GLY A 105 -15.52 7.87 -9.65
N GLU A 106 -14.70 7.51 -10.64
CA GLU A 106 -14.32 6.13 -10.90
C GLU A 106 -13.01 5.77 -10.16
N ARG A 107 -12.78 4.48 -9.87
CA ARG A 107 -11.49 4.01 -9.33
C ARG A 107 -10.81 3.08 -10.33
N VAL A 108 -9.58 3.40 -10.69
CA VAL A 108 -8.78 2.60 -11.62
C VAL A 108 -7.71 1.83 -10.84
N CYS A 109 -7.51 0.56 -11.20
CA CYS A 109 -6.42 -0.22 -10.64
C CYS A 109 -5.09 0.33 -11.16
N TYR A 110 -4.19 0.68 -10.26
CA TYR A 110 -2.82 0.98 -10.60
C TYR A 110 -2.14 -0.29 -11.10
N ASP A 111 -1.50 -0.20 -12.25
CA ASP A 111 -0.79 -1.30 -12.92
C ASP A 111 0.74 -1.16 -12.81
N GLY A 112 1.23 -0.20 -12.02
CA GLY A 112 2.64 0.05 -11.85
C GLY A 112 3.33 0.81 -12.99
N VAL A 113 2.64 1.20 -14.08
CA VAL A 113 3.29 1.81 -15.27
C VAL A 113 2.48 2.96 -15.87
N SER A 114 1.16 2.81 -15.96
CA SER A 114 0.28 3.69 -16.74
C SER A 114 0.07 5.07 -16.14
N ILE A 115 0.49 5.27 -14.89
CA ILE A 115 0.38 6.54 -14.18
C ILE A 115 1.80 7.03 -13.92
N PRO A 116 2.19 8.24 -14.37
CA PRO A 116 3.51 8.79 -14.11
C PRO A 116 3.78 8.87 -12.60
N GLU A 117 5.00 8.51 -12.18
CA GLU A 117 5.40 8.58 -10.77
C GLU A 117 5.25 9.99 -10.19
N SER A 118 5.47 11.03 -11.01
CA SER A 118 5.25 12.43 -10.63
C SER A 118 3.79 12.79 -10.38
N GLU A 119 2.82 11.98 -10.80
CA GLU A 119 1.39 12.16 -10.51
C GLU A 119 0.97 11.51 -9.19
N ILE A 120 1.78 10.59 -8.66
CA ILE A 120 1.48 9.81 -7.44
C ILE A 120 2.32 10.31 -6.27
N TRP A 121 3.62 10.48 -6.48
CA TRP A 121 4.57 10.77 -5.42
C TRP A 121 4.93 12.25 -5.38
N SER A 122 5.09 12.77 -4.16
CA SER A 122 5.77 14.05 -3.95
C SER A 122 7.27 13.89 -4.25
N GLU A 123 7.82 14.77 -5.08
CA GLU A 123 9.26 14.90 -5.28
C GLU A 123 9.76 16.18 -4.65
N HIS A 124 10.71 16.09 -3.71
CA HIS A 124 11.22 17.28 -3.02
C HIS A 124 11.71 18.34 -4.03
N PRO A 125 11.32 19.62 -3.89
CA PRO A 125 10.65 20.23 -2.73
C PRO A 125 9.11 20.25 -2.79
N ASP A 126 8.51 19.70 -3.84
CA ASP A 126 7.07 19.64 -3.98
C ASP A 126 6.47 18.74 -2.89
N ARG A 127 5.45 19.24 -2.21
CA ARG A 127 4.68 18.53 -1.18
C ARG A 127 3.20 18.44 -1.52
N SER A 128 2.80 18.88 -2.71
CA SER A 128 1.41 18.94 -3.15
C SER A 128 0.70 17.59 -3.11
N LYS A 129 1.44 16.48 -3.15
CA LYS A 129 0.91 15.13 -3.16
C LYS A 129 1.07 14.40 -1.82
N HIS A 130 1.42 15.08 -0.73
CA HIS A 130 1.69 14.42 0.57
C HIS A 130 0.53 13.53 1.06
N GLY A 131 -0.72 13.90 0.75
CA GLY A 131 -1.92 13.09 1.04
C GLY A 131 -2.16 11.93 0.06
N VAL A 132 -1.39 11.80 -1.01
CA VAL A 132 -1.55 10.68 -1.96
C VAL A 132 -0.92 9.42 -1.38
N VAL A 133 -1.70 8.34 -1.34
CA VAL A 133 -1.26 7.03 -0.85
C VAL A 133 -1.61 5.92 -1.85
N LEU A 134 -0.80 4.87 -1.86
CA LEU A 134 -1.16 3.60 -2.49
C LEU A 134 -1.94 2.73 -1.51
N VAL A 135 -3.02 2.13 -2.00
CA VAL A 135 -3.92 1.26 -1.26
C VAL A 135 -3.88 -0.13 -1.89
N ALA A 136 -3.43 -1.15 -1.15
CA ALA A 136 -3.56 -2.54 -1.57
C ALA A 136 -4.74 -3.22 -0.87
N GLU A 137 -5.64 -3.78 -1.68
CA GLU A 137 -6.82 -4.52 -1.25
C GLU A 137 -6.74 -5.97 -1.75
N SER A 138 -7.19 -6.93 -0.94
CA SER A 138 -7.36 -8.32 -1.37
C SER A 138 -8.44 -8.44 -2.45
N ILE A 139 -8.14 -9.21 -3.51
CA ILE A 139 -9.09 -9.55 -4.59
C ILE A 139 -10.16 -10.51 -4.08
N ILE A 140 -9.78 -11.41 -3.17
CA ILE A 140 -10.70 -12.27 -2.47
C ILE A 140 -11.24 -11.39 -1.33
N GLY A 141 -12.36 -10.71 -1.57
CA GLY A 141 -12.95 -9.78 -0.61
C GLY A 141 -13.11 -10.43 0.77
N ASN A 142 -13.02 -9.60 1.82
CA ASN A 142 -13.17 -10.05 3.21
C ASN A 142 -14.39 -10.97 3.33
N ALA A 143 -14.15 -12.26 3.53
CA ALA A 143 -15.18 -13.17 3.99
C ALA A 143 -15.58 -12.66 5.38
N ALA A 144 -16.79 -12.10 5.44
CA ALA A 144 -17.43 -11.61 6.65
C ALA A 144 -17.52 -12.69 7.74
#